data_AF-A0A1H5MZ22-F1
#
_entry.id   AF-A0A1H5MZ22-F1
#
_cell.length_a   1.000
_cell.length_b   1.000
_cell.length_c   1.000
_cell.angle_alpha   90.00
_cell.angle_beta   90.00
_cell.angle_gamma   90.00
#
_symmetry.space_group_name_H-M   'P 1'
#
loop_
_entity.id
_entity.type
_entity.pdbx_description
1 polymer ?
#
loop_
_entity_poly.entity_id
_entity_poly.type
_entity_poly.pdbx_seq_one_letter_code
_entity_poly.pdbx_strand_id
1 'polypeptide(L)'
;MSRSATRKFSANEKEIAQLLKENEDWKNQLSYTAEEIHFLEKFLSADIFQKNILNLYEKLQQYGGQLESLRADNLQLTMEVHNNRYDIEGMMECEDISCEIFYHDEHLKLQQRVESFLKNFNQFKLAVFSHTAGLLRKSSKEH
;
A
#
# COMPACT_ATOMS: atom_id res chain seq x y z
N MET A 1 12.63 9.00 52.13
CA MET A 1 11.80 7.88 51.65
C MET A 1 11.08 8.32 50.39
N SER A 2 11.57 7.97 49.20
CA SER A 2 10.94 8.33 47.93
C SER A 2 10.33 7.07 47.33
N ARG A 3 9.00 6.97 47.30
CA ARG A 3 8.29 6.00 46.47
C ARG A 3 8.05 6.66 45.11
N SER A 4 9.01 6.49 44.21
CA SER A 4 8.74 6.67 42.79
C SER A 4 7.84 5.52 42.35
N ALA A 5 6.56 5.82 42.14
CA ALA A 5 5.63 4.88 41.54
C ALA A 5 5.96 4.81 40.04
N THR A 6 6.84 3.88 39.67
CA THR A 6 7.02 3.46 38.29
C THR A 6 5.69 2.86 37.84
N ARG A 7 4.93 3.63 37.04
CA ARG A 7 3.77 3.07 36.33
C ARG A 7 4.31 1.95 35.46
N LYS A 8 3.96 0.70 35.81
CA LYS A 8 4.10 -0.44 34.92
C LYS A 8 3.19 -0.17 33.71
N PHE A 9 3.77 0.35 32.65
CA PHE A 9 3.21 0.17 31.32
C PHE A 9 3.81 -1.14 30.85
N SER A 10 3.05 -2.23 30.97
CA SER A 10 3.17 -3.28 29.98
C SER A 10 2.22 -2.88 28.87
N ALA A 11 2.57 -3.18 27.62
CA ALA A 11 1.67 -3.06 26.49
C ALA A 11 0.31 -3.64 26.89
N ASN A 12 -0.71 -2.78 26.86
CA ASN A 12 -2.07 -3.19 27.15
C ASN A 12 -2.49 -4.16 26.02
N GLU A 13 -3.04 -5.33 26.34
CA GLU A 13 -3.52 -6.29 25.34
C GLU A 13 -4.41 -5.63 24.26
N LYS A 14 -5.16 -4.58 24.64
CA LYS A 14 -5.97 -3.76 23.74
C LYS A 14 -5.16 -2.93 22.74
N GLU A 15 -3.99 -2.44 23.13
CA GLU A 15 -3.08 -1.69 22.27
C GLU A 15 -2.43 -2.62 21.23
N ILE A 16 -1.91 -3.76 21.68
CA ILE A 16 -1.37 -4.79 20.77
C ILE A 16 -2.44 -5.28 19.80
N ALA A 17 -3.65 -5.56 20.28
CA ALA A 17 -4.77 -5.95 19.42
C ALA A 17 -5.10 -4.88 18.37
N GLN A 18 -4.95 -3.60 18.71
CA GLN A 18 -5.15 -2.50 17.77
C GLN A 18 -4.04 -2.46 16.71
N LEU A 19 -2.77 -2.58 17.10
CA LEU A 19 -1.63 -2.62 16.17
C LEU A 19 -1.72 -3.82 15.22
N LEU A 20 -2.10 -5.00 15.73
CA LEU A 20 -2.31 -6.21 14.90
C LEU A 20 -3.45 -6.03 13.91
N LYS A 21 -4.52 -5.36 14.32
CA LYS A 21 -5.65 -5.05 13.43
C LYS A 21 -5.22 -4.08 12.33
N GLU A 22 -4.50 -3.01 12.67
CA GLU A 22 -3.98 -2.05 11.69
C GLU A 22 -3.04 -2.73 10.69
N ASN A 23 -2.13 -3.58 11.19
CA ASN A 23 -1.25 -4.38 10.34
C ASN A 23 -2.02 -5.26 9.35
N GLU A 24 -3.07 -5.97 9.80
CA GLU A 24 -3.88 -6.82 8.93
C GLU A 24 -4.70 -5.98 7.93
N ASP A 25 -5.20 -4.81 8.33
CA ASP A 25 -5.87 -3.87 7.43
C ASP A 25 -4.91 -3.41 6.31
N TRP A 26 -3.67 -3.06 6.63
CA TRP A 26 -2.65 -2.69 5.64
C TRP A 26 -2.32 -3.83 4.70
N LYS A 27 -2.14 -5.05 5.22
CA LYS A 27 -1.90 -6.25 4.42
C LYS A 27 -3.02 -6.49 3.41
N ASN A 28 -4.27 -6.34 3.83
CA ASN A 28 -5.41 -6.47 2.93
C ASN A 28 -5.43 -5.38 1.85
N GLN A 29 -5.15 -4.12 2.22
CA GLN A 29 -5.07 -3.00 1.27
C GLN A 29 -3.96 -3.18 0.23
N LEU A 30 -2.77 -3.64 0.65
CA LEU A 30 -1.65 -3.92 -0.25
C LEU A 30 -1.92 -5.14 -1.15
N SER A 31 -2.65 -6.14 -0.66
CA SER A 31 -3.11 -7.28 -1.46
C SER A 31 -4.09 -6.85 -2.55
N TYR A 32 -5.09 -6.03 -2.21
CA TYR A 32 -6.00 -5.45 -3.20
C TYR A 32 -5.25 -4.58 -4.21
N THR A 33 -4.29 -3.78 -3.74
CA THR A 33 -3.46 -2.95 -4.61
C THR A 33 -2.64 -3.80 -5.59
N ALA A 34 -2.13 -4.96 -5.17
CA ALA A 34 -1.42 -5.87 -6.07
C ALA A 34 -2.31 -6.37 -7.23
N GLU A 35 -3.56 -6.73 -6.93
CA GLU A 35 -4.54 -7.15 -7.94
C GLU A 35 -4.93 -5.98 -8.88
N GLU A 36 -5.11 -4.78 -8.33
CA GLU A 36 -5.38 -3.58 -9.13
C GLU A 36 -4.20 -3.23 -10.05
N ILE A 37 -2.96 -3.35 -9.56
CA ILE A 37 -1.75 -3.18 -10.37
C ILE A 37 -1.74 -4.19 -11.51
N HIS A 38 -1.98 -5.47 -11.20
CA HIS A 38 -2.03 -6.52 -12.22
C HIS A 38 -3.09 -6.23 -13.29
N PHE A 39 -4.28 -5.81 -12.88
CA PHE A 39 -5.33 -5.40 -13.81
C PHE A 39 -4.90 -4.24 -14.70
N LEU A 40 -4.31 -3.18 -14.12
CA LEU A 40 -3.89 -1.99 -14.86
C LEU A 40 -2.82 -2.31 -15.91
N GLU A 41 -1.92 -3.25 -15.64
CA GLU A 41 -0.93 -3.71 -16.62
C GLU A 41 -1.59 -4.38 -17.82
N LYS A 42 -2.58 -5.24 -17.57
CA LYS A 42 -3.37 -5.87 -18.64
C LYS A 42 -4.17 -4.82 -19.40
N PHE A 43 -4.77 -3.87 -18.70
CA PHE A 43 -5.52 -2.78 -19.29
C PHE A 43 -4.66 -1.92 -20.22
N LEU A 44 -3.49 -1.45 -19.76
CA LEU A 44 -2.60 -0.58 -20.52
C LEU A 44 -1.96 -1.28 -21.73
N SER A 45 -1.79 -2.60 -21.67
CA SER A 45 -1.18 -3.40 -22.75
C SER A 45 -2.18 -3.96 -23.78
N ALA A 46 -3.48 -3.80 -23.54
CA ALA A 46 -4.50 -4.37 -24.40
C ALA A 46 -4.71 -3.58 -25.71
N ASP A 47 -5.00 -4.26 -26.83
CA ASP A 47 -5.39 -3.64 -28.12
C ASP A 47 -6.85 -3.15 -28.11
N ILE A 48 -7.20 -2.37 -27.09
CA ILE A 48 -8.55 -1.81 -26.87
C ILE A 48 -8.60 -0.30 -27.11
N PHE A 49 -7.47 0.37 -27.32
CA PHE A 49 -7.41 1.80 -27.53
C PHE A 49 -7.41 2.20 -29.01
N GLN A 50 -7.84 3.43 -29.29
CA GLN A 50 -7.93 3.97 -30.65
C GLN A 50 -6.53 4.13 -31.29
N LYS A 51 -6.38 3.73 -32.55
CA LYS A 51 -5.07 3.64 -33.23
C LYS A 51 -4.56 4.96 -33.82
N ASN A 52 -5.44 5.95 -34.01
CA ASN A 52 -5.12 7.22 -34.70
C ASN A 52 -4.96 8.40 -33.73
N ILE A 53 -4.66 8.13 -32.45
CA ILE A 53 -4.42 9.18 -31.45
C ILE A 53 -2.93 9.42 -31.34
N LEU A 54 -2.53 10.68 -31.60
CA LEU A 54 -1.14 11.10 -31.49
C LEU A 54 -0.62 10.90 -30.07
N ASN A 55 0.59 10.36 -29.95
CA ASN A 55 1.33 10.14 -28.71
C ASN A 55 0.66 9.20 -27.67
N LEU A 56 -0.39 8.47 -28.06
CA LEU A 56 -1.11 7.60 -27.13
C LEU A 56 -0.23 6.46 -26.63
N TYR A 57 0.47 5.79 -27.55
CA TYR A 57 1.27 4.62 -27.19
C TYR A 57 2.43 4.99 -26.27
N GLU A 58 3.11 6.10 -26.54
CA GLU A 58 4.15 6.65 -25.67
C GLU A 58 3.59 6.94 -24.28
N LYS A 59 2.38 7.50 -24.18
CA LYS A 59 1.76 7.79 -22.89
C LYS A 59 1.38 6.53 -22.12
N LEU A 60 0.85 5.50 -22.80
CA LEU A 60 0.56 4.21 -22.19
C LEU A 60 1.83 3.52 -21.70
N GLN A 61 2.93 3.60 -22.46
CA GLN A 61 4.23 3.08 -22.03
C GLN A 61 4.77 3.81 -20.79
N GLN A 62 4.63 5.14 -20.72
CA GLN A 62 5.00 5.90 -19.52
C GLN A 62 4.21 5.44 -18.29
N TYR A 63 2.89 5.23 -18.43
CA TYR A 63 2.09 4.68 -17.33
C TYR A 63 2.53 3.26 -16.96
N GLY A 64 2.86 2.42 -17.95
CA GLY A 64 3.41 1.08 -17.72
C GLY A 64 4.69 1.12 -16.88
N GLY A 65 5.65 1.98 -17.22
CA GLY A 65 6.90 2.11 -16.45
C GLY A 65 6.69 2.62 -15.02
N GLN A 66 5.76 3.57 -14.82
CA GLN A 66 5.38 4.03 -13.48
C GLN A 66 4.74 2.90 -12.66
N LEU A 67 3.92 2.07 -13.31
CA LEU A 67 3.22 0.95 -12.68
C LEU A 67 4.19 -0.15 -12.22
N GLU A 68 5.26 -0.40 -12.98
CA GLU A 68 6.33 -1.31 -12.55
C GLU A 68 7.02 -0.85 -11.26
N SER A 69 7.28 0.45 -11.13
CA SER A 69 7.82 1.02 -9.88
C SER A 69 6.84 0.84 -8.71
N LEU A 70 5.56 1.15 -8.93
CA LEU A 70 4.51 0.99 -7.92
C LEU A 70 4.33 -0.47 -7.50
N ARG A 71 4.52 -1.42 -8.43
CA ARG A 71 4.51 -2.86 -8.14
C ARG A 71 5.66 -3.25 -7.21
N ALA A 72 6.88 -2.77 -7.49
CA ALA A 72 8.04 -3.03 -6.65
C ALA A 72 7.84 -2.46 -5.24
N ASP A 73 7.35 -1.22 -5.13
CA ASP A 73 7.06 -0.56 -3.86
C ASP A 73 5.98 -1.33 -3.06
N ASN A 74 4.90 -1.78 -3.72
CA ASN A 74 3.85 -2.58 -3.09
C ASN A 74 4.40 -3.90 -2.52
N LEU A 75 5.26 -4.58 -3.29
CA LEU A 75 5.88 -5.83 -2.85
C LEU A 75 6.78 -5.60 -1.63
N GLN A 76 7.61 -4.55 -1.67
CA GLN A 76 8.46 -4.19 -0.54
C GLN A 76 7.63 -3.89 0.72
N LEU A 77 6.60 -3.06 0.61
CA LEU A 77 5.72 -2.73 1.73
C LEU A 77 4.99 -3.97 2.26
N THR A 78 4.59 -4.89 1.38
CA THR A 78 3.95 -6.14 1.79
C THR A 78 4.87 -6.99 2.66
N MET A 79 6.16 -7.06 2.30
CA MET A 79 7.17 -7.76 3.12
C MET A 79 7.40 -7.06 4.46
N GLU A 80 7.46 -5.74 4.47
CA GLU A 80 7.65 -4.97 5.71
C GLU A 80 6.45 -5.06 6.65
N VAL A 81 5.21 -4.99 6.13
CA VAL A 81 3.99 -5.24 6.89
C VAL A 81 3.97 -6.66 7.46
N HIS A 82 4.37 -7.65 6.66
CA HIS A 82 4.50 -9.02 7.15
C HIS A 82 5.50 -9.13 8.30
N ASN A 83 6.67 -8.50 8.19
CA ASN A 83 7.69 -8.52 9.24
C ASN A 83 7.24 -7.77 10.50
N ASN A 84 6.62 -6.61 10.33
CA ASN A 84 6.12 -5.79 11.44
C ASN A 84 5.10 -6.53 12.32
N ARG A 85 4.38 -7.50 11.78
CA ARG A 85 3.50 -8.36 12.58
C ARG A 85 4.28 -9.12 13.66
N TYR A 86 5.43 -9.69 13.31
CA TYR A 86 6.28 -10.40 14.27
C TYR A 86 6.86 -9.46 15.32
N ASP A 87 7.17 -8.22 14.93
CA ASP A 87 7.62 -7.19 15.86
C ASP A 87 6.53 -6.86 16.90
N ILE A 88 5.27 -6.69 16.46
CA ILE A 88 4.13 -6.46 17.35
C ILE A 88 3.89 -7.66 18.29
N GLU A 89 3.98 -8.88 17.76
CA GLU A 89 3.85 -10.09 18.58
C GLU A 89 4.96 -10.17 19.64
N GLY A 90 6.19 -9.77 19.28
CA GLY A 90 7.33 -9.66 20.20
C GLY A 90 7.17 -8.59 21.29
N MET A 91 6.36 -7.54 21.07
CA MET A 91 6.05 -6.55 22.11
C MET A 91 5.39 -7.19 23.34
N MET A 92 4.65 -8.29 23.18
CA MET A 92 4.00 -9.00 24.29
C MET A 92 5.01 -9.59 25.29
N GLU A 93 6.23 -9.86 24.82
CA GLU A 93 7.29 -10.49 25.61
C GLU A 93 8.27 -9.45 26.19
N CYS A 94 8.10 -8.16 25.86
CA CYS A 94 8.99 -7.10 26.33
C CYS A 94 8.59 -6.59 27.73
N GLU A 95 9.57 -6.55 28.64
CA GLU A 95 9.40 -6.03 30.00
C GLU A 95 9.93 -4.58 30.17
N ASP A 96 10.57 -4.02 29.14
CA ASP A 96 11.21 -2.69 29.14
C ASP A 96 10.41 -1.68 28.31
N ILE A 97 10.10 -0.53 28.91
CA ILE A 97 9.42 0.62 28.28
C ILE A 97 10.15 1.10 27.02
N SER A 98 11.48 1.01 27.01
CA SER A 98 12.31 1.43 25.88
C SER A 98 12.06 0.56 24.64
N CYS A 99 11.77 -0.72 24.85
CA CYS A 99 11.41 -1.68 23.80
C CYS A 99 10.03 -1.35 23.21
N GLU A 100 9.05 -1.06 24.06
CA GLU A 100 7.69 -0.71 23.64
C GLU A 100 7.67 0.56 22.77
N ILE A 101 8.40 1.61 23.20
CA ILE A 101 8.50 2.88 22.45
C ILE A 101 9.12 2.64 21.06
N PHE A 102 10.16 1.81 20.99
CA PHE A 102 10.83 1.51 19.73
C PHE A 102 9.89 0.83 18.73
N TYR A 103 9.19 -0.24 19.14
CA TYR A 103 8.29 -0.95 18.24
C TYR A 103 7.09 -0.11 17.81
N HIS A 104 6.56 0.73 18.70
CA HIS A 104 5.50 1.66 18.35
C HIS A 104 5.97 2.71 17.32
N ASP A 105 7.18 3.26 17.45
CA ASP A 105 7.74 4.21 16.49
C ASP A 105 7.95 3.56 15.11
N GLU A 106 8.46 2.33 15.07
CA GLU A 106 8.60 1.58 13.81
C GLU A 106 7.25 1.29 13.15
N HIS A 107 6.23 0.93 13.93
CA HIS A 107 4.87 0.74 13.41
C HIS A 107 4.30 2.03 12.80
N LEU A 108 4.47 3.18 13.48
CA LEU A 108 4.02 4.48 12.96
C LEU A 108 4.76 4.90 11.68
N LYS A 109 6.07 4.64 11.59
CA LYS A 109 6.84 4.91 10.37
C LYS A 109 6.31 4.06 9.20
N LEU A 110 6.01 2.79 9.46
CA LEU A 110 5.44 1.91 8.46
C LEU A 110 4.05 2.38 8.03
N GLN A 111 3.20 2.79 8.98
CA GLN A 111 1.88 3.37 8.71
C GLN A 111 1.99 4.53 7.70
N GLN A 112 2.86 5.51 7.97
CA GLN A 112 3.02 6.69 7.12
C GLN A 112 3.44 6.30 5.69
N ARG A 113 4.30 5.28 5.55
CA ARG A 113 4.77 4.78 4.26
C ARG A 113 3.65 4.06 3.50
N VAL A 114 2.89 3.20 4.17
CA VAL A 114 1.72 2.52 3.58
C VAL A 114 0.69 3.55 3.11
N GLU A 115 0.29 4.49 3.98
CA GLU A 115 -0.71 5.51 3.64
C GLU A 115 -0.25 6.40 2.48
N SER A 116 1.02 6.81 2.47
CA SER A 116 1.60 7.60 1.39
C SER A 116 1.61 6.83 0.07
N PHE A 117 1.99 5.55 0.10
CA PHE A 117 1.97 4.68 -1.07
C PHE A 117 0.56 4.52 -1.63
N LEU A 118 -0.43 4.19 -0.79
CA LEU A 118 -1.81 4.00 -1.22
C LEU A 118 -2.40 5.29 -1.81
N LYS A 119 -2.08 6.44 -1.21
CA LYS A 119 -2.48 7.75 -1.75
C LYS A 119 -1.87 8.00 -3.13
N ASN A 120 -0.57 7.76 -3.29
CA ASN A 120 0.13 7.93 -4.57
C ASN A 120 -0.42 6.98 -5.64
N PHE A 121 -0.70 5.73 -5.27
CA PHE A 121 -1.31 4.75 -6.17
C PHE A 121 -2.71 5.17 -6.61
N ASN A 122 -3.54 5.67 -5.69
CA ASN A 122 -4.87 6.20 -6.04
C ASN A 122 -4.79 7.41 -6.99
N GLN A 123 -3.83 8.31 -6.79
CA GLN A 123 -3.60 9.42 -7.72
C GLN A 123 -3.16 8.93 -9.10
N PHE A 124 -2.28 7.93 -9.16
CA PHE A 124 -1.87 7.28 -10.39
C PHE A 124 -3.07 6.65 -11.13
N LYS A 125 -3.91 5.87 -10.42
CA LYS A 125 -5.13 5.28 -10.98
C LYS A 125 -6.04 6.34 -11.61
N LEU A 126 -6.30 7.42 -10.89
CA LEU A 126 -7.10 8.53 -11.40
C LEU A 126 -6.49 9.13 -12.68
N ALA A 127 -5.17 9.34 -12.71
CA ALA A 127 -4.49 9.87 -13.88
C ALA A 127 -4.63 8.93 -15.09
N VAL A 128 -4.47 7.62 -14.90
CA VAL A 128 -4.70 6.62 -15.95
C VAL A 128 -6.13 6.69 -16.43
N PHE A 129 -7.12 6.57 -15.53
CA PHE A 129 -8.53 6.53 -15.90
C PHE A 129 -8.99 7.79 -16.62
N SER A 130 -8.64 8.96 -16.10
CA SER A 130 -8.98 10.24 -16.72
C SER A 130 -8.36 10.40 -18.10
N HIS A 131 -7.15 9.91 -18.31
CA HIS A 131 -6.53 9.94 -19.63
C HIS A 131 -7.18 8.96 -20.60
N THR A 132 -7.43 7.72 -20.17
CA THR A 132 -7.81 6.63 -21.07
C THR A 132 -9.30 6.47 -21.32
N ALA A 133 -10.17 7.02 -20.47
CA ALA A 133 -11.63 6.77 -20.51
C ALA A 133 -12.27 7.07 -21.88
N GLY A 134 -11.84 8.13 -22.56
CA GLY A 134 -12.34 8.51 -23.88
C GLY A 134 -11.63 7.83 -25.06
N LEU A 135 -10.57 7.06 -24.80
CA LEU A 135 -9.65 6.55 -25.82
C LEU A 135 -9.91 5.09 -26.17
N LEU A 136 -10.89 4.46 -25.54
CA LEU A 136 -11.33 3.11 -25.87
C LEU A 136 -11.95 3.08 -27.28
N ARG A 137 -11.71 1.99 -28.01
CA ARG A 137 -12.34 1.73 -29.30
C ARG A 137 -13.82 1.47 -29.08
N LYS A 138 -14.66 2.09 -29.91
CA LYS A 138 -16.07 1.72 -29.98
C LYS A 138 -16.18 0.30 -30.53
N SER A 139 -17.07 -0.51 -29.95
CA SER A 139 -17.45 -1.81 -30.48
C SER A 139 -18.04 -1.64 -31.88
N SER A 140 -17.63 -2.47 -32.84
CA SER A 140 -18.14 -2.47 -34.21
C SER A 140 -19.54 -3.11 -34.36
N LYS A 141 -20.31 -3.27 -33.28
CA LYS A 141 -21.71 -3.76 -33.31
C LYS A 141 -22.74 -2.62 -33.40
N GLU A 142 -22.49 -1.65 -34.28
CA GLU A 142 -23.51 -0.69 -34.71
C GLU A 142 -23.70 -0.79 -36.23
N HIS A 143 -24.06 -1.98 -36.72
CA HIS A 143 -24.71 -2.19 -38.02
C HIS A 143 -25.77 -3.28 -37.85
#